data_AF-A0A1H0AS50-F1
#
_entry.id   AF-A0A1H0AS50-F1
#
_cell.length_a   1.000
_cell.length_b   1.000
_cell.length_c   1.000
_cell.angle_alpha   90.00
_cell.angle_beta   90.00
_cell.angle_gamma   90.00
#
_symmetry.space_group_name_H-M   'P 1'
#
loop_
_entity.id
_entity.type
_entity.pdbx_description
1 polymer ?
#
loop_
_entity_poly.entity_id
_entity_poly.type
_entity_poly.pdbx_seq_one_letter_code
_entity_poly.pdbx_strand_id
1 'polypeptide(L)'
;MRNAESFEEILEFSNAHQSTHGKMYLSQKETSPGGILFSDEDSGKQPLELEIKLLMKADNDSLYFSKRYMEDEEEEFEERMKQLDTLKNQFDIETVSSSELRELLKKT
;
A
#
# COMPACT_ATOMS: atom_id res chain seq x y z
N MET A 1 -1.03 -3.18 17.60
CA MET A 1 -1.05 -2.82 16.18
C MET A 1 -1.58 -1.40 16.02
N ARG A 2 -0.85 -0.55 15.30
CA ARG A 2 -1.22 0.85 15.00
C ARG A 2 -1.59 0.99 13.52
N ASN A 3 -2.42 1.97 13.20
CA ASN A 3 -2.71 2.34 11.81
C ASN A 3 -2.02 3.66 11.51
N ALA A 4 -1.20 3.71 10.47
CA ALA A 4 -0.67 4.95 9.93
C ALA A 4 -1.69 5.59 9.00
N GLU A 5 -1.84 6.89 9.12
CA GLU A 5 -2.69 7.72 8.26
C GLU A 5 -1.89 8.26 7.06
N SER A 6 -0.57 8.34 7.19
CA SER A 6 0.34 8.91 6.19
C SER A 6 1.60 8.07 5.96
N PHE A 7 2.18 8.18 4.76
CA PHE A 7 3.47 7.55 4.44
C PHE A 7 4.62 8.06 5.32
N GLU A 8 4.54 9.30 5.81
CA GLU A 8 5.52 9.86 6.75
C GLU A 8 5.59 9.03 8.04
N GLU A 9 4.46 8.63 8.61
CA GLU A 9 4.44 7.76 9.80
C GLU A 9 5.06 6.39 9.52
N ILE A 10 4.91 5.88 8.30
CA ILE A 10 5.55 4.62 7.87
C ILE A 10 7.07 4.78 7.83
N LEU A 11 7.56 5.91 7.31
CA LEU A 11 8.98 6.23 7.27
C LEU A 11 9.54 6.45 8.68
N GLU A 12 8.81 7.12 9.56
CA GLU A 12 9.20 7.29 10.97
C GLU A 12 9.26 5.94 11.69
N PHE A 13 8.25 5.08 11.49
CA PHE A 13 8.24 3.73 12.05
C PHE A 13 9.39 2.89 11.53
N SER A 14 9.66 2.96 10.22
CA SER A 14 10.80 2.32 9.57
C SER A 14 12.11 2.76 10.21
N ASN A 15 12.35 4.07 10.31
CA ASN A 15 13.56 4.64 10.92
C ASN A 15 13.72 4.25 12.39
N ALA A 16 12.65 4.27 13.17
CA ALA A 16 12.68 3.88 14.58
C ALA A 16 13.03 2.39 14.79
N HIS A 17 12.77 1.54 13.79
CA HIS A 17 12.94 0.08 13.86
C HIS A 17 13.98 -0.48 12.89
N GLN A 18 14.89 0.35 12.34
CA GLN A 18 15.93 -0.08 11.40
C GLN A 18 16.84 -1.21 11.92
N SER A 19 17.05 -1.27 13.24
CA SER A 19 17.91 -2.27 13.88
C SER A 19 17.20 -3.60 14.17
N THR A 20 15.87 -3.63 14.07
CA THR A 20 15.07 -4.83 14.24
C THR A 20 14.85 -5.47 12.87
N HIS A 21 15.05 -6.79 12.77
CA HIS A 21 14.79 -7.56 11.55
C HIS A 21 13.28 -7.67 11.29
N GLY A 22 12.65 -6.53 10.99
CA GLY A 22 11.24 -6.45 10.71
C GLY A 22 10.93 -6.90 9.29
N LYS A 23 9.71 -7.43 9.11
CA LYS A 23 9.19 -7.83 7.80
C LYS A 23 8.07 -6.89 7.39
N MET A 24 8.09 -6.47 6.14
CA MET A 24 7.07 -5.61 5.57
C MET A 24 6.30 -6.36 4.49
N TYR A 25 4.98 -6.37 4.61
CA TYR A 25 4.08 -6.99 3.65
C TYR A 25 3.40 -5.91 2.82
N LEU A 26 3.47 -6.04 1.50
CA LEU A 26 2.97 -5.07 0.54
C LEU A 26 1.89 -5.71 -0.32
N SER A 27 0.68 -5.14 -0.32
CA SER A 27 -0.37 -5.45 -1.29
C SER A 27 -0.67 -4.21 -2.10
N GLN A 28 -0.49 -4.29 -3.41
CA GLN A 28 -0.87 -3.24 -4.36
C GLN A 28 -1.97 -3.78 -5.26
N LYS A 29 -3.02 -3.00 -5.44
CA LYS A 29 -4.12 -3.33 -6.33
C LYS A 29 -4.41 -2.12 -7.21
N GLU A 30 -4.11 -2.25 -8.48
CA GLU A 30 -4.56 -1.32 -9.50
C GLU A 30 -5.92 -1.81 -10.02
N THR A 31 -6.91 -0.92 -10.03
CA THR A 31 -8.22 -1.13 -10.65
C THR A 31 -8.35 -0.13 -11.79
N SER A 32 -7.86 -0.54 -12.96
CA SER A 32 -8.05 0.17 -14.21
C SER A 32 -9.42 -0.20 -14.81
N PRO A 33 -10.13 0.73 -15.50
CA PRO A 33 -11.37 0.43 -16.21
C PRO A 33 -11.06 -0.44 -17.45
N GLY A 34 -10.84 -1.74 -17.22
CA GLY A 34 -10.51 -2.72 -18.25
C GLY A 34 -11.72 -3.53 -18.68
N GLY A 35 -12.60 -2.95 -19.50
CA GLY A 35 -13.67 -3.68 -20.18
C GLY A 35 -14.46 -2.78 -21.11
N ILE A 36 -14.19 -2.88 -22.40
CA ILE A 36 -14.92 -2.19 -23.47
C ILE A 36 -16.41 -2.57 -23.35
N LEU A 37 -17.23 -1.67 -22.81
CA LEU A 37 -18.68 -1.78 -22.95
C LEU A 37 -19.04 -1.20 -24.31
N PHE A 38 -18.97 -2.04 -25.35
CA PHE A 38 -19.75 -1.82 -26.56
C PHE A 38 -21.23 -1.90 -26.13
N SER A 39 -21.86 -0.75 -25.88
CA SER A 39 -23.29 -0.45 -26.11
C SER A 39 -23.69 0.81 -25.34
N ASP A 40 -24.28 1.76 -26.07
CA ASP A 40 -25.06 2.92 -25.59
C ASP A 40 -24.31 3.98 -24.75
N GLU A 41 -23.82 5.00 -25.45
CA GLU A 41 -24.21 6.42 -25.28
C GLU A 41 -24.56 6.98 -23.87
N ASP A 42 -23.95 6.56 -22.75
CA ASP A 42 -23.93 7.37 -21.51
C ASP A 42 -22.95 6.92 -20.39
N SER A 43 -21.91 6.12 -20.67
CA SER A 43 -21.04 5.63 -19.59
C SER A 43 -19.85 6.55 -19.35
N GLY A 44 -19.95 7.40 -18.33
CA GLY A 44 -18.83 8.14 -17.75
C GLY A 44 -17.66 7.19 -17.45
N LYS A 45 -16.46 7.54 -17.89
CA LYS A 45 -15.23 6.79 -17.60
C LYS A 45 -15.13 6.59 -16.08
N GLN A 46 -15.05 5.35 -15.61
CA GLN A 46 -14.69 5.11 -14.21
C GLN A 46 -13.22 5.50 -14.03
N PRO A 47 -12.87 6.34 -13.06
CA PRO A 47 -11.48 6.75 -12.84
C PRO A 47 -10.64 5.55 -12.43
N LEU A 48 -9.37 5.54 -12.84
CA LEU A 48 -8.37 4.62 -12.31
C LEU A 48 -8.33 4.73 -10.78
N GLU A 49 -8.49 3.61 -10.07
CA GLU A 49 -8.33 3.55 -8.61
C GLU A 49 -7.16 2.63 -8.28
N LEU A 50 -6.21 3.14 -7.48
CA LEU A 50 -5.10 2.35 -7.00
C LEU A 50 -5.13 2.27 -5.48
N GLU A 51 -5.07 1.06 -4.93
CA GLU A 51 -5.06 0.79 -3.50
C GLU A 51 -3.70 0.23 -3.08
N ILE A 52 -3.04 0.91 -2.13
CA ILE A 52 -1.81 0.44 -1.49
C ILE A 52 -2.13 0.05 -0.05
N LYS A 53 -1.74 -1.17 0.32
CA LYS A 53 -1.82 -1.70 1.68
C LYS A 53 -0.47 -2.20 2.14
N LEU A 54 -0.08 -1.79 3.34
CA LEU A 54 1.21 -2.09 3.95
C LEU A 54 0.98 -2.63 5.35
N LEU A 55 1.72 -3.68 5.71
CA LEU A 55 1.79 -4.18 7.08
C LEU A 55 3.27 -4.36 7.45
N MET A 56 3.76 -3.54 8.37
CA MET A 56 5.10 -3.69 8.94
C MET A 56 5.01 -4.43 10.26
N LYS A 57 5.87 -5.43 10.44
CA LYS A 57 6.02 -6.17 11.70
C LYS A 57 7.45 -6.02 12.20
N ALA A 58 7.61 -5.45 13.38
CA ALA A 58 8.84 -5.47 14.17
C ALA A 58 8.64 -6.39 15.39
N ASP A 59 9.71 -6.71 16.13
CA ASP A 59 9.70 -7.67 17.24
C ASP A 59 8.58 -7.44 18.28
N ASN A 60 8.26 -6.18 18.58
CA ASN A 60 7.26 -5.80 19.59
C ASN A 60 6.21 -4.80 19.10
N ASP A 61 6.25 -4.40 17.82
CA ASP A 61 5.31 -3.41 17.29
C ASP A 61 4.90 -3.75 15.86
N SER A 62 3.75 -3.22 15.45
CA SER A 62 3.18 -3.47 14.14
C SER A 62 2.41 -2.26 13.66
N LEU A 63 2.64 -1.90 12.41
CA LEU A 63 2.02 -0.76 11.74
C LEU A 63 1.31 -1.23 10.48
N TYR A 64 0.09 -0.77 10.28
CA TYR A 64 -0.64 -0.95 9.04
C TYR A 64 -0.96 0.37 8.39
N PHE A 65 -0.89 0.40 7.07
CA PHE A 65 -1.29 1.54 6.28
C PHE A 65 -2.14 1.06 5.12
N SER A 66 -3.17 1.85 4.79
CA SER A 66 -4.02 1.60 3.63
C SER A 66 -4.46 2.93 3.07
N LYS A 67 -4.08 3.21 1.83
CA LYS A 67 -4.56 4.40 1.11
C LYS A 67 -4.97 4.04 -0.30
N ARG A 68 -6.02 4.72 -0.77
CA ARG A 68 -6.46 4.68 -2.16
C ARG A 68 -6.16 6.01 -2.81
N TYR A 69 -5.68 5.94 -4.04
CA TYR A 69 -5.34 7.06 -4.89
C TYR A 69 -6.23 7.00 -6.13
N MET A 70 -6.77 8.14 -6.54
CA MET A 70 -7.52 8.27 -7.78
C MET A 70 -6.63 8.78 -8.93
N GLU A 71 -7.11 8.66 -10.16
CA GLU A 71 -6.42 9.11 -11.38
C GLU A 71 -5.89 10.56 -11.30
N ASP A 72 -6.66 11.47 -10.70
CA ASP A 72 -6.27 12.87 -10.50
C ASP A 72 -5.09 13.07 -9.52
N GLU A 73 -4.64 12.01 -8.84
CA GLU A 73 -3.55 12.01 -7.85
C GLU A 73 -2.29 11.29 -8.38
N GLU A 74 -2.11 11.20 -9.70
CA GLU A 74 -0.97 10.51 -10.34
C GLU A 74 0.40 11.02 -9.83
N GLU A 75 0.58 12.34 -9.69
CA GLU A 75 1.82 12.93 -9.16
C GLU A 75 2.08 12.51 -7.69
N GLU A 76 1.02 12.46 -6.88
CA GLU A 76 1.14 11.98 -5.50
C GLU A 76 1.52 10.49 -5.51
N PHE A 77 0.88 9.68 -6.36
CA PHE A 77 1.19 8.27 -6.49
C PHE A 77 2.66 8.01 -6.85
N GLU A 78 3.19 8.69 -7.87
CA GLU A 78 4.60 8.55 -8.27
C GLU A 78 5.56 8.85 -7.11
N GLU A 79 5.26 9.89 -6.32
CA GLU A 79 6.03 10.23 -5.14
C GLU A 79 5.96 9.12 -4.08
N ARG A 80 4.76 8.58 -3.82
CA ARG A 80 4.59 7.50 -2.84
C ARG A 80 5.27 6.20 -3.29
N MET A 81 5.34 5.94 -4.59
CA MET A 81 6.09 4.80 -5.12
C MET A 81 7.60 4.94 -4.90
N LYS A 82 8.16 6.16 -5.01
CA LYS A 82 9.57 6.42 -4.67
C LYS A 82 9.84 6.23 -3.18
N GLN A 83 8.92 6.68 -2.32
CA GLN A 83 9.01 6.44 -0.87
C GLN A 83 8.92 4.96 -0.54
N LEU A 84 8.03 4.23 -1.21
CA LEU A 84 7.91 2.79 -1.07
C LEU A 84 9.19 2.07 -1.52
N ASP A 85 9.80 2.50 -2.63
CA ASP A 85 11.08 1.96 -3.11
C ASP A 85 12.18 2.11 -2.05
N THR A 86 12.24 3.27 -1.41
CA THR A 86 13.15 3.54 -0.29
C THR A 86 12.92 2.57 0.87
N LEU A 87 11.66 2.29 1.22
CA LEU A 87 11.32 1.31 2.25
C LEU A 87 11.75 -0.12 1.86
N LYS A 88 11.70 -0.49 0.57
CA LYS A 88 12.18 -1.81 0.12
C LYS A 88 13.66 -2.03 0.30
N ASN A 89 14.44 -0.95 0.35
CA ASN A 89 15.87 -1.03 0.62
C ASN A 89 16.18 -1.16 2.12
N GLN A 90 15.23 -0.83 2.99
CA GLN A 90 15.41 -0.82 4.46
C GLN A 90 14.82 -2.06 5.15
N PHE A 91 13.73 -2.62 4.60
CA PHE A 91 13.01 -3.76 5.18
C PHE A 91 12.97 -4.95 4.20
N ASP A 92 12.92 -6.16 4.76
CA ASP A 92 12.58 -7.35 3.96
C ASP A 92 11.11 -7.25 3.53
N ILE A 93 10.88 -7.02 2.24
CA ILE A 93 9.53 -6.86 1.69
C ILE A 93 9.05 -8.14 1.04
N GLU A 94 7.88 -8.58 1.50
CA GLU A 94 7.10 -9.62 0.86
C GLU A 94 5.87 -9.02 0.20
N THR A 95 5.80 -9.16 -1.13
CA THR A 95 4.60 -8.77 -1.87
C THR A 95 3.57 -9.88 -1.72
N VAL A 96 2.40 -9.53 -1.18
CA VAL A 96 1.31 -10.46 -0.88
C VAL A 96 0.00 -9.96 -1.48
N SER A 97 -0.94 -10.88 -1.73
CA SER A 97 -2.28 -10.50 -2.15
C SER A 97 -3.05 -9.83 -1.00
N SER A 98 -4.10 -9.06 -1.32
CA SER A 98 -4.93 -8.40 -0.30
C SER A 98 -5.59 -9.39 0.67
N SER A 99 -5.93 -10.59 0.19
CA SER A 99 -6.45 -11.68 1.02
C SER A 99 -5.43 -12.18 2.04
N GLU A 100 -4.19 -12.43 1.60
CA GLU A 100 -3.08 -12.86 2.45
C GLU A 100 -2.73 -11.79 3.49
N LEU A 101 -2.69 -10.52 3.08
CA LEU A 101 -2.44 -9.41 4.00
C LEU A 101 -3.51 -9.34 5.09
N ARG A 102 -4.78 -9.57 4.72
CA ARG A 102 -5.90 -9.64 5.69
C ARG A 102 -5.79 -10.84 6.63
N GLU A 103 -5.26 -11.97 6.17
CA GLU A 103 -4.97 -13.12 7.06
C GLU A 103 -3.84 -12.81 8.03
N LEU A 104 -2.78 -12.15 7.56
CA LEU A 104 -1.65 -11.72 8.39
C LEU A 104 -2.08 -10.71 9.46
N LEU A 105 -3.01 -9.81 9.13
CA LEU A 105 -3.61 -8.86 10.07
C LEU A 105 -4.37 -9.56 11.20
N LYS A 106 -5.10 -10.65 10.92
CA LYS A 106 -5.81 -11.41 11.96
C LYS A 106 -4.88 -12.14 12.93
N LYS A 107 -3.63 -12.39 12.51
CA LYS A 107 -2.62 -13.12 13.29
C LYS A 107 -1.65 -12.19 14.03
N THR A 108 -1.85 -10.87 13.95
CA THR A 108 -1.03 -9.83 14.57
C THR A 108 -1.75 -9.29 15.79
#